data_AF-A0ABC9VF32-F1
#
_entry.id   AF-A0ABC9VF32-F1
#
_cell.length_a   1.000
_cell.length_b   1.000
_cell.length_c   1.000
_cell.angle_alpha   90.00
_cell.angle_beta   90.00
_cell.angle_gamma   90.00
#
_symmetry.space_group_name_H-M   'P 1'
#
loop_
_entity.id
_entity.type
_entity.pdbx_description
1 polymer ?
#
loop_
_entity_poly.entity_id
_entity_poly.type
_entity_poly.pdbx_seq_one_letter_code
_entity_poly.pdbx_strand_id
1 'polypeptide(L)'
;MEAVLVSSLEEVLENVKQFNKDLQNETDIVQQLTQFKHWYYISDLQAFGPSKYIGYKDMNTAKYARGKGKTGIDTEKVLKQWFVKLPKESVRSQELMSELEKLLEQYGKKVRSNAVIHVLKREGGMK
;
A
#
# COMPACT_ATOMS: atom_id res chain seq x y z
N MET A 1 -23.74 -0.33 -0.72
CA MET A 1 -22.84 0.42 0.18
C MET A 1 -21.76 1.03 -0.68
N GLU A 2 -21.77 2.36 -0.77
CA GLU A 2 -20.77 3.12 -1.51
C GLU A 2 -19.39 2.95 -0.86
N ALA A 3 -18.36 2.80 -1.68
CA ALA A 3 -17.00 2.70 -1.20
C ALA A 3 -16.51 4.11 -0.84
N VAL A 4 -16.37 4.40 0.45
CA VAL A 4 -15.88 5.69 0.93
C VAL A 4 -14.36 5.71 0.82
N LEU A 5 -13.81 6.75 0.19
CA LEU A 5 -12.37 6.97 0.12
C LEU A 5 -11.88 7.59 1.42
N VAL A 6 -10.61 7.31 1.75
CA VAL A 6 -9.94 7.99 2.86
C VAL A 6 -9.93 9.51 2.61
N SER A 7 -10.22 10.27 3.65
CA SER A 7 -10.24 11.74 3.63
C SER A 7 -9.01 12.33 4.33
N SER A 8 -8.37 11.55 5.19
CA SER A 8 -7.19 11.95 5.96
C SER A 8 -6.06 10.92 5.89
N LEU A 9 -4.83 11.39 6.07
CA LEU A 9 -3.64 10.52 6.15
C LEU A 9 -3.74 9.53 7.31
N GLU A 10 -4.37 9.91 8.42
CA GLU A 10 -4.56 9.04 9.58
C GLU A 10 -5.31 7.75 9.21
N GLU A 11 -6.37 7.85 8.40
CA GLU A 11 -7.12 6.68 7.92
C GLU A 11 -6.25 5.78 7.02
N VAL A 12 -5.37 6.38 6.21
CA VAL A 12 -4.39 5.63 5.41
C VAL A 12 -3.44 4.87 6.34
N LEU A 13 -2.92 5.51 7.39
CA LEU A 13 -2.02 4.89 8.36
C LEU A 13 -2.70 3.74 9.10
N GLU A 14 -3.95 3.91 9.52
CA GLU A 14 -4.75 2.84 10.14
C GLU A 14 -4.94 1.67 9.18
N ASN A 15 -5.27 1.93 7.91
CA ASN A 15 -5.40 0.88 6.91
C ASN A 15 -4.08 0.15 6.64
N VAL A 16 -2.94 0.86 6.63
CA VAL A 16 -1.61 0.24 6.50
C VAL A 16 -1.33 -0.66 7.70
N LYS A 17 -1.62 -0.21 8.92
CA LYS A 17 -1.46 -1.04 10.14
C LYS A 17 -2.33 -2.28 10.06
N GLN A 18 -3.59 -2.12 9.68
CA GLN A 18 -4.53 -3.22 9.51
C GLN A 18 -4.02 -4.20 8.45
N PHE A 19 -3.58 -3.71 7.28
CA PHE A 19 -2.98 -4.53 6.23
C PHE A 19 -1.78 -5.33 6.72
N ASN A 20 -0.85 -4.71 7.46
CA ASN A 20 0.32 -5.41 7.98
C ASN A 20 -0.07 -6.45 9.04
N LYS A 21 -1.10 -6.16 9.84
CA LYS A 21 -1.68 -7.14 10.76
C LYS A 21 -2.30 -8.32 9.99
N ASP A 22 -3.10 -8.07 8.96
CA ASP A 22 -3.69 -9.10 8.10
C ASP A 22 -2.64 -9.91 7.34
N LEU A 23 -1.51 -9.29 6.99
CA LEU A 23 -0.33 -9.92 6.40
C LEU A 23 0.35 -10.87 7.40
N GLN A 24 0.56 -10.43 8.64
CA GLN A 24 1.10 -11.26 9.73
C GLN A 24 0.17 -12.42 10.11
N ASN A 25 -1.15 -12.24 9.96
CA ASN A 25 -2.14 -13.31 10.18
C ASN A 25 -2.29 -14.23 8.96
N GLU A 26 -1.44 -14.09 7.94
CA GLU A 26 -1.42 -14.91 6.71
C GLU A 26 -2.79 -15.05 6.04
N THR A 27 -3.60 -14.00 6.10
CA THR A 27 -4.96 -14.02 5.55
C THR A 27 -4.95 -14.05 4.02
N ASP A 28 -6.14 -14.12 3.40
CA ASP A 28 -6.33 -14.12 1.94
C ASP A 28 -5.67 -12.92 1.21
N ILE A 29 -5.27 -11.88 1.95
CA ILE A 29 -4.51 -10.75 1.43
C ILE A 29 -3.12 -11.17 0.91
N VAL A 30 -2.51 -12.21 1.47
CA VAL A 30 -1.18 -12.72 1.09
C VAL A 30 -1.19 -13.19 -0.38
N GLN A 31 -2.28 -13.79 -0.83
CA GLN A 31 -2.42 -14.22 -2.22
C GLN A 31 -2.52 -13.04 -3.19
N GLN A 32 -3.01 -11.91 -2.71
CA GLN A 32 -3.23 -10.71 -3.51
C GLN A 32 -2.01 -9.80 -3.61
N LEU A 33 -0.99 -10.02 -2.77
CA LEU A 33 0.27 -9.25 -2.79
C LEU A 33 0.89 -9.21 -4.19
N THR A 34 0.85 -10.33 -4.90
CA THR A 34 1.42 -10.48 -6.25
C THR A 34 0.63 -9.72 -7.32
N GLN A 35 -0.63 -9.34 -7.02
CA GLN A 35 -1.49 -8.60 -7.93
C GLN A 35 -1.28 -7.08 -7.80
N PHE A 36 -0.75 -6.60 -6.68
CA PHE A 36 -0.57 -5.17 -6.46
C PHE A 36 0.65 -4.62 -7.19
N LYS A 37 0.38 -3.64 -8.04
CA LYS A 37 1.42 -2.91 -8.79
C LYS A 37 1.86 -1.63 -8.06
N HIS A 38 0.98 -0.99 -7.31
CA HIS A 38 1.28 0.28 -6.62
C HIS A 38 1.39 0.03 -5.12
N TRP A 39 2.59 0.25 -4.59
CA TRP A 39 2.94 0.06 -3.19
C TRP A 39 3.26 1.39 -2.56
N TYR A 40 2.81 1.58 -1.33
CA TYR A 40 2.98 2.81 -0.56
C TYR A 40 3.75 2.46 0.68
N TYR A 41 4.89 3.11 0.84
CA TYR A 41 5.75 2.92 1.99
C TYR A 41 5.57 4.09 2.96
N ILE A 42 5.38 3.76 4.23
CA ILE A 42 5.32 4.70 5.33
C ILE A 42 6.57 4.48 6.20
N SER A 43 7.55 5.38 6.15
CA SER A 43 8.75 5.29 6.99
C SER A 43 8.44 5.33 8.48
N ASP A 44 7.42 6.09 8.88
CA ASP A 44 6.97 6.22 10.28
C ASP A 44 6.55 4.87 10.89
N LEU A 45 5.97 4.00 10.06
CA LEU A 45 5.52 2.66 10.45
C LEU A 45 6.46 1.57 9.95
N GLN A 46 7.47 1.93 9.15
CA GLN A 46 8.30 1.02 8.35
C GLN A 46 7.46 -0.06 7.62
N ALA A 47 6.30 0.35 7.13
CA ALA A 47 5.26 -0.56 6.68
C ALA A 47 4.86 -0.29 5.22
N PHE A 48 4.53 -1.36 4.51
CA PHE A 48 4.05 -1.31 3.14
C PHE A 48 2.54 -1.50 3.07
N GLY A 49 1.88 -0.75 2.17
CA GLY A 49 0.46 -0.88 1.90
C GLY A 49 0.14 -0.68 0.42
N PRO A 50 -0.70 -1.52 -0.20
CA PRO A 50 -1.08 -1.36 -1.59
C PRO A 50 -2.15 -0.26 -1.76
N SER A 51 -2.14 0.49 -2.88
CA SER A 51 -3.10 1.61 -3.12
C SER A 51 -4.54 1.21 -2.88
N LYS A 52 -4.90 0.05 -3.42
CA LYS A 52 -6.27 -0.47 -3.42
C LYS A 52 -6.74 -0.84 -2.02
N TYR A 53 -5.84 -1.07 -1.07
CA TYR A 53 -6.21 -1.37 0.31
C TYR A 53 -6.28 -0.10 1.15
N ILE A 54 -5.24 0.74 1.07
CA ILE A 54 -5.10 1.90 1.95
C ILE A 54 -5.93 3.11 1.54
N GLY A 55 -6.38 3.16 0.28
CA GLY A 55 -7.16 4.28 -0.24
C GLY A 55 -8.65 4.24 0.09
N TYR A 56 -9.16 3.13 0.64
CA TYR A 56 -10.56 3.01 1.05
C TYR A 56 -10.68 3.10 2.56
N LYS A 57 -11.66 3.86 3.04
CA LYS A 57 -11.96 3.98 4.46
C LYS A 57 -12.48 2.64 5.01
N ASP A 58 -11.99 2.24 6.18
CA ASP A 58 -12.43 1.04 6.91
C ASP A 58 -12.27 -0.25 6.08
N MET A 59 -11.16 -0.36 5.35
CA MET A 59 -10.88 -1.52 4.53
C MET A 59 -10.31 -2.64 5.41
N ASN A 60 -11.06 -3.72 5.58
CA ASN A 60 -10.60 -4.96 6.19
C ASN A 60 -10.74 -6.12 5.21
N THR A 61 -10.02 -7.22 5.46
CA THR A 61 -9.99 -8.40 4.60
C THR A 61 -11.39 -8.98 4.33
N ALA A 62 -12.30 -8.92 5.30
CA ALA A 62 -13.69 -9.35 5.15
C ALA A 62 -14.54 -8.43 4.24
N LYS A 63 -14.37 -7.11 4.33
CA LYS A 63 -15.01 -6.10 3.47
C LYS A 63 -14.36 -6.06 2.09
N TYR A 64 -13.08 -6.40 1.98
CA TYR A 64 -12.40 -6.57 0.70
C TYR A 64 -13.01 -7.75 -0.07
N ALA A 65 -13.14 -8.92 0.56
CA ALA A 65 -13.71 -10.13 -0.04
C ALA A 65 -15.15 -9.94 -0.54
N ARG A 66 -15.94 -9.05 0.10
CA ARG A 66 -17.36 -8.84 -0.19
C ARG A 66 -17.66 -7.73 -1.22
N GLY A 67 -16.66 -6.96 -1.66
CA GLY A 67 -16.87 -5.74 -2.43
C GLY A 67 -16.75 -5.90 -3.95
N LYS A 68 -17.87 -6.08 -4.66
CA LYS A 68 -17.96 -5.80 -6.12
C LYS A 68 -17.87 -4.28 -6.34
N GLY A 69 -16.97 -3.82 -7.24
CA GLY A 69 -16.99 -2.44 -7.76
C GLY A 69 -15.91 -1.47 -7.23
N LYS A 70 -14.83 -1.97 -6.61
CA LYS A 70 -13.74 -1.11 -6.12
C LYS A 70 -12.72 -0.79 -7.22
N THR A 71 -12.79 0.40 -7.77
CA THR A 71 -11.87 0.89 -8.82
C THR A 71 -10.66 1.57 -8.18
N GLY A 72 -9.43 1.14 -8.54
CA GLY A 72 -8.19 1.72 -7.99
C GLY A 72 -7.93 3.19 -8.38
N ILE A 73 -8.68 3.70 -9.35
CA ILE A 73 -8.52 5.04 -9.94
C ILE A 73 -8.84 6.13 -8.90
N ASP A 74 -9.92 5.97 -8.14
CA ASP A 74 -10.33 6.95 -7.14
C ASP A 74 -9.36 7.00 -5.95
N THR A 75 -8.88 5.82 -5.50
CA THR A 75 -7.86 5.72 -4.45
C THR A 75 -6.53 6.33 -4.88
N GLU A 76 -6.12 6.18 -6.13
CA GLU A 76 -4.88 6.80 -6.62
C GLU A 76 -4.95 8.32 -6.63
N LYS A 77 -6.10 8.93 -6.97
CA LYS A 77 -6.28 10.38 -6.93
C LYS A 77 -6.09 10.94 -5.52
N VAL A 78 -6.76 10.32 -4.56
CA VAL A 78 -6.70 10.69 -3.15
C VAL A 78 -5.29 10.45 -2.61
N LEU A 79 -4.68 9.30 -2.83
CA LEU A 79 -3.35 9.01 -2.29
C LEU A 79 -2.25 9.89 -2.92
N LYS A 80 -2.37 10.30 -4.19
CA LYS A 80 -1.41 11.23 -4.84
C LYS A 80 -1.32 12.60 -4.14
N GLN A 81 -2.28 12.96 -3.29
CA GLN A 81 -2.20 14.20 -2.52
C GLN A 81 -1.08 14.13 -1.46
N TRP A 82 -0.99 12.99 -0.74
CA TRP A 82 0.00 12.79 0.34
C TRP A 82 1.25 12.02 -0.11
N PHE A 83 1.14 11.19 -1.14
CA PHE A 83 2.22 10.34 -1.61
C PHE A 83 2.77 10.80 -2.94
N VAL A 84 4.06 10.56 -3.13
CA VAL A 84 4.77 10.79 -4.38
C VAL A 84 5.32 9.47 -4.89
N LYS A 85 5.11 9.22 -6.18
CA LYS A 85 5.69 8.07 -6.87
C LYS A 85 7.21 8.27 -6.93
N LEU A 86 7.98 7.30 -6.44
CA LEU A 86 9.43 7.34 -6.64
C LEU A 86 9.79 6.90 -8.07
N PRO A 87 10.78 7.57 -8.69
CA PRO A 87 11.40 7.05 -9.91
C PRO A 87 12.04 5.70 -9.61
N LYS A 88 11.81 4.72 -10.50
CA LYS A 88 12.45 3.38 -10.41
C LYS A 88 13.98 3.44 -10.42
N GLU A 89 14.53 4.52 -10.97
CA GLU A 89 15.97 4.79 -11.07
C GLU A 89 16.54 5.42 -9.79
N SER A 90 15.70 5.88 -8.86
CA SER A 90 16.17 6.41 -7.58
C SER A 90 16.62 5.27 -6.67
N VAL A 91 17.78 5.46 -6.02
CA VAL A 91 18.33 4.55 -5.00
C VAL A 91 17.27 4.15 -3.98
N ARG A 92 16.53 5.13 -3.46
CA ARG A 92 15.45 4.91 -2.49
C ARG A 92 14.34 3.98 -3.00
N SER A 93 14.02 4.02 -4.30
CA SER A 93 13.05 3.09 -4.88
C SER A 93 13.62 1.66 -4.94
N GLN A 94 14.90 1.51 -5.25
CA GLN A 94 15.55 0.19 -5.32
C GLN A 94 15.68 -0.42 -3.93
N GLU A 95 16.07 0.37 -2.93
CA GLU A 95 16.16 -0.10 -1.54
C GLU A 95 14.80 -0.55 -1.02
N LEU A 96 13.76 0.28 -1.18
CA LEU A 96 12.40 -0.08 -0.75
C LEU A 96 11.83 -1.26 -1.53
N MET A 97 12.16 -1.39 -2.82
CA MET A 97 11.77 -2.55 -3.61
C MET A 97 12.45 -3.83 -3.10
N SER A 98 13.74 -3.76 -2.78
CA SER A 98 14.48 -4.88 -2.20
C SER A 98 13.92 -5.29 -0.83
N GLU A 99 13.57 -4.33 0.02
CA GLU A 99 12.92 -4.59 1.31
C GLU A 99 11.52 -5.19 1.15
N LEU A 100 10.74 -4.67 0.19
CA LEU A 100 9.44 -5.23 -0.15
C LEU A 100 9.56 -6.67 -0.68
N GLU A 101 10.57 -6.96 -1.50
CA GLU A 101 10.85 -8.31 -2.00
C GLU A 101 11.17 -9.27 -0.86
N LYS A 102 12.07 -8.89 0.05
CA LYS A 102 12.37 -9.69 1.24
C LYS A 102 11.14 -9.91 2.11
N LEU A 103 10.31 -8.88 2.27
CA LEU A 103 9.06 -8.99 3.04
C LEU A 103 8.11 -10.00 2.39
N LEU A 104 7.89 -9.91 1.07
CA LEU A 104 7.01 -10.84 0.36
C LEU A 104 7.59 -12.26 0.33
N GLU A 105 8.91 -12.40 0.22
CA GLU A 105 9.60 -13.68 0.22
C GLU A 105 9.41 -14.45 1.53
N GLN A 106 9.34 -13.74 2.67
CA GLN A 106 8.99 -14.35 3.96
C GLN A 106 7.62 -15.05 3.94
N TYR A 107 6.70 -14.58 3.10
CA TYR A 107 5.37 -15.19 2.89
C TYR A 107 5.32 -16.10 1.66
N GLY A 108 6.47 -16.44 1.05
CA GLY A 108 6.56 -17.24 -0.16
C GLY A 108 5.96 -16.56 -1.40
N LYS A 109 5.88 -15.22 -1.40
CA LYS A 109 5.37 -14.41 -2.51
C LYS A 109 6.50 -13.63 -3.17
N LYS A 110 6.27 -13.23 -4.42
CA LYS A 110 7.18 -12.35 -5.18
C LYS A 110 6.49 -11.06 -5.54
N VAL A 111 7.22 -9.96 -5.43
CA VAL A 111 6.74 -8.68 -5.94
C VAL A 111 6.64 -8.75 -7.46
N ARG A 112 5.75 -7.94 -8.03
CA ARG A 112 5.61 -7.84 -9.48
C ARG A 112 6.81 -7.07 -10.05
N SER A 113 7.39 -7.53 -11.17
CA SER A 113 8.53 -6.85 -11.82
C SER A 113 8.24 -5.41 -12.29
N ASN A 114 6.95 -5.05 -12.43
CA ASN A 114 6.50 -3.70 -12.77
C ASN A 114 5.89 -2.96 -11.55
N ALA A 115 6.20 -3.38 -10.33
CA ALA A 115 5.77 -2.70 -9.12
C ALA A 115 6.40 -1.30 -9.02
N VAL A 116 5.66 -0.38 -8.43
CA VAL A 116 6.09 1.00 -8.19
C VAL A 116 5.91 1.34 -6.73
N ILE A 117 6.94 1.93 -6.12
CA ILE A 117 6.90 2.39 -4.74
C ILE A 117 6.53 3.88 -4.72
N HIS A 118 5.63 4.23 -3.81
CA HIS A 118 5.21 5.58 -3.48
C HIS A 118 5.60 5.84 -2.03
N VAL A 119 6.13 7.02 -1.74
CA VAL A 119 6.52 7.43 -0.39
C VAL A 119 5.78 8.69 0.02
N LEU A 120 5.68 8.92 1.32
CA LEU A 120 4.99 10.08 1.86
C LEU A 120 5.75 11.37 1.48
N LYS A 121 5.07 12.36 0.90
CA LYS A 121 5.67 13.66 0.52
C LYS A 121 6.29 14.42 1.69
N ARG A 122 5.76 14.22 2.90
CA ARG A 122 6.28 14.82 4.13
C ARG A 122 7.77 14.50 4.37
N GLU A 123 8.30 13.43 3.78
CA GLU A 123 9.73 13.11 3.88
C GLU A 123 10.64 13.98 3.00
N GLY A 124 10.08 14.80 2.11
CA GLY A 124 10.82 15.82 1.34
C GLY A 124 10.88 17.19 2.01
N GLY A 125 10.30 17.34 3.21
CA GLY A 125 10.28 18.59 3.96
C GLY A 125 11.45 18.68 4.94
N MET A 126 12.53 19.32 4.49
CA MET A 126 13.56 20.04 5.26
C MET A 126 13.85 19.59 6.70
N LYS A 127 15.11 19.19 6.92
CA LYS A 127 15.97 19.99 7.80
C LYS A 127 17.35 20.13 7.18
#